data_AF-A0A3Q4NA18-F1
#
_entry.id   AF-A0A3Q4NA18-F1
#
_cell.length_a   1.000
_cell.length_b   1.000
_cell.length_c   1.000
_cell.angle_alpha   90.00
_cell.angle_beta   90.00
_cell.angle_gamma   90.00
#
_symmetry.space_group_name_H-M   'P 1'
#
loop_
_entity.id
_entity.type
_entity.pdbx_description
1 polymer ?
#
loop_
_entity_poly.entity_id
_entity_poly.type
_entity_poly.pdbx_seq_one_letter_code
_entity_poly.pdbx_strand_id
1 'polypeptide(L)' 'MATELHETIFMAKQERHKNLFLNYKNLNIFPVELLKDEGLQFLERLYMKRNSLTTLPDNLAQKLPNLIEL' A
#
# COMPACT_ATOMS: atom_id res chain seq x y z
N MET A 1 15.80 -2.90 4.09
CA MET A 1 14.92 -1.86 3.50
C MET A 1 13.80 -2.46 2.66
N ALA A 2 14.05 -3.31 1.66
CA ALA A 2 12.97 -3.95 0.88
C ALA A 2 12.21 -5.05 1.65
N THR A 3 12.92 -5.83 2.48
CA THR A 3 12.33 -6.95 3.25
C THR A 3 11.31 -6.49 4.28
N GLU A 4 11.60 -5.41 5.01
CA GLU A 4 10.70 -4.83 6.02
C GLU A 4 9.39 -4.31 5.41
N LEU A 5 9.46 -3.69 4.23
CA LEU A 5 8.28 -3.22 3.50
C LEU A 5 7.41 -4.39 3.05
N HIS A 6 8.04 -5.44 2.52
CA HIS A 6 7.33 -6.65 2.10
C HIS A 6 6.64 -7.34 3.28
N GLU A 7 7.33 -7.51 4.41
CA GLU A 7 6.77 -8.08 5.63
C GLU A 7 5.60 -7.24 6.16
N THR A 8 5.74 -5.91 6.18
CA THR A 8 4.67 -5.00 6.61
C THR A 8 3.41 -5.17 5.75
N ILE A 9 3.58 -5.20 4.42
CA ILE A 9 2.47 -5.40 3.48
C ILE A 9 1.86 -6.80 3.64
N PHE A 10 2.70 -7.82 3.82
CA PHE A 10 2.27 -9.19 4.04
C PHE A 10 1.42 -9.32 5.30
N MET A 11 1.89 -8.77 6.43
CA MET A 11 1.14 -8.81 7.69
C MET A 11 -0.17 -8.04 7.58
N ALA A 12 -0.17 -6.86 6.96
CA ALA A 12 -1.39 -6.08 6.74
C ALA A 12 -2.44 -6.85 5.93
N LYS A 13 -2.00 -7.65 4.94
CA LYS A 13 -2.88 -8.54 4.17
C LYS A 13 -3.42 -9.68 5.02
N GLN A 14 -2.56 -10.39 5.76
CA GLN A 14 -2.96 -11.53 6.59
C GLN A 14 -3.95 -11.12 7.69
N GLU A 15 -3.70 -9.98 8.33
CA GLU A 15 -4.49 -9.48 9.45
C GLU A 15 -5.66 -8.58 9.01
N ARG A 16 -5.87 -8.44 7.70
CA ARG A 16 -6.98 -7.66 7.12
C ARG A 16 -7.04 -6.22 7.65
N HIS A 17 -5.89 -5.57 7.70
CA HIS A 17 -5.80 -4.19 8.20
C HIS A 17 -6.62 -3.24 7.33
N LYS A 18 -7.38 -2.38 8.01
CA LYS A 18 -8.10 -1.26 7.38
C LYS A 18 -7.22 -0.05 7.14
N ASN A 19 -6.14 0.10 7.91
CA ASN A 19 -5.23 1.24 7.81
C ASN A 19 -3.80 0.72 7.65
N LEU A 20 -3.06 1.27 6.70
CA LEU A 20 -1.65 0.93 6.46
C LEU A 20 -0.80 2.20 6.42
N PHE A 21 0.30 2.20 7.15
CA PHE A 21 1.18 3.35 7.29
C PHE A 21 2.54 3.08 6.65
N LEU A 22 2.79 3.70 5.49
CA LEU A 22 4.06 3.66 4.77
C LEU A 22 4.71 5.06 4.68
N ASN A 23 4.35 5.95 5.61
CA ASN A 23 4.93 7.29 5.67
C ASN A 23 6.44 7.23 5.94
N TYR A 24 7.20 8.21 5.43
CA TYR A 24 8.63 8.38 5.73
C TYR A 24 9.52 7.17 5.37
N LYS A 25 9.21 6.44 4.30
CA LYS A 25 9.96 5.25 3.88
C LYS A 25 10.91 5.54 2.69
N ASN A 26 11.06 6.80 2.29
CA ASN A 26 11.86 7.23 1.14
C ASN A 26 11.51 6.47 -0.16
N LEU A 27 10.22 6.10 -0.32
CA LEU A 27 9.76 5.37 -1.50
C LEU A 27 9.77 6.30 -2.71
N ASN A 28 10.49 5.90 -3.76
CA ASN A 28 10.47 6.58 -5.06
C ASN A 28 9.44 5.95 -6.01
N ILE A 29 9.06 4.71 -5.75
CA ILE A 29 8.13 3.91 -6.57
C ILE A 29 7.01 3.41 -5.66
N PHE A 30 5.78 3.40 -6.17
CA PHE A 30 4.64 2.83 -5.46
C PHE A 30 4.89 1.33 -5.21
N PRO A 31 4.67 0.80 -3.99
CA PRO A 31 4.87 -0.62 -3.71
C PRO A 31 3.82 -1.47 -4.43
N VAL A 32 4.19 -2.01 -5.59
CA VAL A 32 3.29 -2.82 -6.44
C VAL A 32 2.81 -4.10 -5.74
N GLU A 33 3.50 -4.54 -4.69
CA GLU A 33 3.09 -5.60 -3.77
C GLU A 33 1.70 -5.35 -3.17
N LEU A 34 1.31 -4.09 -2.95
CA LEU A 34 -0.04 -3.72 -2.49
C LEU A 34 -1.14 -4.13 -3.49
N LEU A 35 -0.76 -4.29 -4.77
CA LEU A 35 -1.67 -4.53 -5.89
C LEU A 35 -1.57 -5.96 -6.46
N LYS A 36 -0.64 -6.77 -5.95
CA LYS A 36 -0.49 -8.17 -6.37
C LYS A 36 -1.68 -9.01 -5.89
N ASP A 37 -2.00 -10.04 -6.65
CA ASP A 37 -3.13 -10.95 -6.43
C ASP A 37 -4.46 -10.18 -6.26
N GLU A 38 -5.22 -10.54 -5.22
CA GLU A 38 -6.45 -9.91 -4.77
C GLU A 38 -6.26 -8.53 -4.11
N GLY A 39 -5.02 -8.01 -4.00
CA GLY A 39 -4.73 -6.76 -3.31
C GLY A 39 -5.08 -6.78 -1.81
N LEU A 40 -4.99 -5.63 -1.14
CA LEU A 40 -5.49 -5.49 0.24
C LEU A 40 -6.97 -5.12 0.21
N GLN A 41 -7.84 -6.11 0.01
CA GLN A 41 -9.29 -5.90 -0.12
C GLN A 41 -9.93 -5.18 1.07
N PHE A 42 -9.38 -5.31 2.28
CA PHE A 42 -9.93 -4.69 3.49
C PHE A 42 -9.36 -3.29 3.78
N LEU A 43 -8.37 -2.85 2.99
CA LEU A 43 -7.70 -1.58 3.22
C LEU A 43 -8.61 -0.41 2.85
N GLU A 44 -8.84 0.45 3.83
CA GLU A 44 -9.62 1.68 3.71
C GLU A 44 -8.71 2.91 3.61
N ARG A 45 -7.58 2.93 4.33
CA ARG A 45 -6.68 4.09 4.40
C ARG A 45 -5.23 3.68 4.20
N LEU A 46 -4.57 4.30 3.24
CA LEU A 46 -3.17 4.05 2.93
C LEU A 46 -2.36 5.34 3.09
N TYR A 47 -1.58 5.47 4.16
CA TYR A 47 -0.81 6.69 4.41
C TYR A 47 0.59 6.60 3.83
N MET A 48 0.91 7.44 2.85
CA MET A 48 2.25 7.47 2.20
C MET A 48 2.92 8.84 2.20
N LYS A 49 2.60 9.71 3.17
CA LYS A 49 3.17 11.05 3.30
C LYS A 49 4.69 11.00 3.46
N ARG A 50 5.36 12.03 2.92
CA ARG A 50 6.82 12.20 2.96
C ARG A 50 7.58 10.98 2.39
N ASN A 51 7.05 10.47 1.28
CA ASN A 51 7.80 9.69 0.29
C ASN A 51 8.09 10.58 -0.94
N SER A 52 8.81 10.03 -1.91
CA SER A 52 9.22 10.71 -3.15
C SER A 52 8.55 10.10 -4.38
N LEU A 53 7.29 9.67 -4.21
CA LEU A 53 6.50 9.05 -5.28
C LEU A 53 6.21 10.09 -6.37
N THR A 54 6.55 9.77 -7.61
CA THR A 54 6.27 10.64 -8.78
C THR A 54 5.08 10.16 -9.60
N THR A 55 4.67 8.90 -9.42
CA THR A 55 3.59 8.26 -10.17
C THR A 55 2.78 7.33 -9.27
N LEU A 56 1.48 7.23 -9.53
CA LEU A 56 0.60 6.20 -8.99
C LEU A 56 0.17 5.23 -10.10
N PRO A 57 -0.08 3.95 -9.78
CA PRO A 57 -0.55 2.98 -10.76
C PRO A 57 -2.02 3.21 -11.15
N ASP A 58 -2.34 3.12 -12.43
CA ASP A 58 -3.67 3.44 -12.98
C ASP A 58 -4.78 2.50 -12.48
N ASN A 59 -4.43 1.28 -12.07
CA ASN A 59 -5.36 0.26 -11.59
C ASN A 59 -5.59 0.29 -10.07
N LEU A 60 -5.17 1.37 -9.38
CA LEU A 60 -5.28 1.48 -7.92
C LEU A 60 -6.70 1.19 -7.42
N ALA A 61 -7.72 1.82 -8.03
CA ALA A 61 -9.12 1.66 -7.62
C ALA A 61 -9.66 0.25 -7.86
N GLN A 62 -9.19 -0.45 -8.89
CA GLN A 62 -9.57 -1.84 -9.15
C GLN A 62 -8.97 -2.79 -8.11
N LYS A 63 -7.75 -2.50 -7.65
CA LYS A 63 -6.97 -3.36 -6.75
C LYS A 63 -7.19 -3.08 -5.26
N LEU A 64 -7.60 -1.85 -4.92
CA LEU A 64 -7.93 -1.43 -3.55
C LEU A 64 -9.37 -0.90 -3.53
N PRO A 65 -10.37 -1.79 -3.72
CA PRO A 65 -11.76 -1.37 -3.97
C PRO A 65 -12.44 -0.69 -2.78
N ASN A 66 -11.90 -0.86 -1.56
CA ASN A 66 -12.42 -0.25 -0.34
C ASN A 66 -11.61 0.98 0.11
N LEU A 67 -10.63 1.43 -0.68
CA LEU A 67 -9.79 2.57 -0.34
C LEU A 67 -10.59 3.87 -0.39
N ILE A 68 -10.62 4.58 0.72
CA ILE A 68 -11.29 5.88 0.89
C ILE A 68 -10.30 7.03 1.13
N GLU A 69 -9.08 6.73 1.58
CA GLU A 69 -8.04 7.74 1.84
C GLU A 69 -6.65 7.23 1.41
N LEU A 70 -5.89 8.09 0.72
CA LEU A 70 -4.51 7.86 0.27
C LEU A 70 -3.61 9.06 0.65
#